data_AF-A0A6G2PPX2-F1
#
_entry.id   AF-A0A6G2PPX2-F1
#
_cell.length_a   1.000
_cell.length_b   1.000
_cell.length_c   1.000
_cell.angle_alpha   90.00
_cell.angle_beta   90.00
_cell.angle_gamma   90.00
#
_symmetry.space_group_name_H-M   'P 1'
#
loop_
_entity.id
_entity.type
_entity.pdbx_description
1 polymer ?
#
loop_
_entity_poly.entity_id
_entity_poly.type
_entity_poly.pdbx_seq_one_letter_code
_entity_poly.pdbx_strand_id
1 'polypeptide(L)'
;MNAPVPEGSQLIYGEGITLNDVAKINAFLVERTSRSVKAERGSNERQMARSLRAVQSYFVSELEHALKFANSPKASSDLLEGPRVQIRSAWNALWTMSSPWQSHPDYDAQRWRHVKFWNADDEVHRQMLLAEAFDRKEADRRLSE
;
A
#
# COMPACT_ATOMS: atom_id res chain seq x y z
N MET A 1 -7.83 -5.68 21.26
CA MET A 1 -6.66 -6.49 20.88
C MET A 1 -7.04 -7.21 19.60
N ASN A 2 -6.47 -6.84 18.46
CA ASN A 2 -6.78 -7.51 17.19
C ASN A 2 -6.02 -8.84 17.14
N ALA A 3 -6.74 -9.92 16.84
CA ALA A 3 -6.15 -11.25 16.69
C ALA A 3 -5.08 -11.23 15.58
N PRO A 4 -4.00 -12.02 15.71
CA PRO A 4 -3.00 -12.13 14.64
C PRO A 4 -3.68 -12.64 13.37
N VAL A 5 -3.55 -11.87 12.30
CA VAL A 5 -4.03 -12.24 10.96
C VAL A 5 -3.22 -13.47 10.51
N PRO A 6 -3.87 -14.60 10.12
CA PRO A 6 -3.16 -15.81 9.72
C PRO A 6 -2.19 -15.56 8.57
N GLU A 7 -1.00 -16.17 8.62
CA GLU A 7 -0.11 -16.22 7.47
C GLU A 7 -0.83 -16.92 6.30
N GLY A 8 -1.13 -16.18 5.23
CA GLY A 8 -1.85 -16.69 4.06
C GLY A 8 -3.27 -16.19 3.88
N SER A 9 -3.80 -15.32 4.76
CA SER A 9 -5.07 -14.65 4.46
C SER A 9 -4.88 -13.55 3.40
N GLN A 10 -5.88 -13.36 2.55
CA GLN A 10 -5.92 -12.30 1.55
C GLN A 10 -5.80 -10.92 2.23
N LEU A 11 -4.95 -10.04 1.68
CA LEU A 11 -4.88 -8.65 2.12
C LEU A 11 -5.98 -7.85 1.43
N ILE A 12 -7.06 -7.57 2.17
CA ILE A 12 -8.21 -6.79 1.68
C ILE A 12 -8.12 -5.33 2.15
N TYR A 13 -7.58 -5.13 3.36
CA TYR A 13 -7.62 -3.88 4.10
C TYR A 13 -6.24 -3.45 4.59
N GLY A 14 -6.05 -2.15 4.80
CA GLY A 14 -4.79 -1.56 5.24
C GLY A 14 -4.34 -2.04 6.62
N GLU A 15 -5.27 -2.31 7.53
CA GLU A 15 -4.97 -2.82 8.87
C GLU A 15 -4.30 -4.20 8.88
N GLY A 16 -4.45 -4.96 7.78
CA GLY A 16 -3.83 -6.27 7.62
C GLY A 16 -2.37 -6.22 7.16
N ILE A 17 -1.83 -5.03 6.82
CA ILE A 17 -0.45 -4.87 6.36
C ILE A 17 0.49 -5.04 7.55
N THR A 18 1.44 -5.96 7.43
CA THR A 18 2.43 -6.26 8.48
C THR A 18 3.85 -5.92 8.02
N LEU A 19 4.79 -5.82 8.98
CA LEU A 19 6.22 -5.68 8.66
C LEU A 19 6.76 -6.85 7.81
N ASN A 20 6.20 -8.05 7.97
CA ASN A 20 6.57 -9.21 7.17
C ASN A 20 6.17 -9.03 5.69
N ASP A 21 5.00 -8.44 5.44
CA ASP A 21 4.55 -8.11 4.07
C ASP A 21 5.51 -7.14 3.40
N VAL A 22 5.97 -6.12 4.13
CA VAL A 22 6.97 -5.14 3.66
C VAL A 22 8.28 -5.83 3.32
N ALA A 23 8.78 -6.68 4.22
CA ALA A 23 10.03 -7.40 4.03
C ALA A 23 9.97 -8.30 2.79
N LYS A 24 8.87 -9.03 2.59
CA LYS A 24 8.67 -9.92 1.44
C LYS A 24 8.60 -9.16 0.11
N ILE A 25 7.78 -8.11 0.01
CA ILE A 25 7.68 -7.34 -1.25
C ILE A 25 8.99 -6.59 -1.55
N ASN A 26 9.70 -6.11 -0.52
CA ASN A 26 11.00 -5.50 -0.66
C ASN A 26 12.05 -6.49 -1.20
N ALA A 27 12.13 -7.69 -0.61
CA ALA A 27 13.05 -8.73 -1.07
C ALA A 27 12.78 -9.11 -2.53
N PHE A 28 11.50 -9.30 -2.89
CA PHE A 28 11.07 -9.58 -4.26
C PHE A 28 11.53 -8.51 -5.26
N LEU A 29 11.33 -7.23 -4.92
CA LEU A 29 11.75 -6.09 -5.75
C LEU A 29 13.27 -5.96 -5.82
N VAL A 30 13.99 -6.15 -4.71
CA VAL A 30 15.47 -6.11 -4.68
C VAL A 30 16.05 -7.16 -5.60
N GLU A 31 15.56 -8.40 -5.54
CA GLU A 31 16.03 -9.50 -6.36
C GLU A 31 15.95 -9.14 -7.86
N ARG A 32 14.78 -8.65 -8.30
CA ARG A 32 14.49 -8.34 -9.71
C ARG A 32 15.21 -7.11 -10.23
N THR A 33 15.45 -6.12 -9.37
CA THR A 33 16.14 -4.88 -9.75
C THR A 33 17.67 -4.96 -9.58
N SER A 34 18.18 -5.99 -8.90
CA SER A 34 19.61 -6.13 -8.58
C SER A 34 20.53 -6.22 -9.80
N ARG A 35 20.05 -6.79 -10.91
CA ARG A 35 20.87 -7.01 -12.13
C ARG A 35 21.22 -5.68 -12.81
N SER A 36 20.27 -4.78 -12.97
CA SER A 36 20.50 -3.47 -13.61
C SER A 36 21.38 -2.53 -12.78
N VAL A 37 21.52 -2.76 -11.46
CA VAL A 37 22.49 -2.03 -10.63
C VAL A 37 23.94 -2.39 -10.98
N LYS A 38 24.17 -3.57 -11.57
CA LYS A 38 25.50 -4.04 -12.03
C LYS A 38 25.83 -3.60 -13.46
N ALA A 39 24.95 -2.84 -14.13
CA ALA A 39 25.22 -2.27 -15.44
C ALA A 39 26.45 -1.34 -15.42
N GLU A 40 26.92 -0.94 -16.61
CA GLU A 40 28.12 -0.11 -16.78
C GLU A 40 28.03 1.17 -15.94
N ARG A 41 29.16 1.56 -15.34
CA ARG A 41 29.24 2.78 -14.52
C ARG A 41 28.92 4.00 -15.39
N GLY A 42 27.99 4.83 -14.93
CA GLY A 42 27.58 6.05 -15.64
C GLY A 42 26.47 5.83 -16.67
N SER A 43 26.16 4.58 -17.04
CA SER A 43 25.07 4.27 -17.97
C SER A 43 23.70 4.74 -17.44
N ASN A 44 22.82 5.11 -18.36
CA ASN A 44 21.43 5.47 -18.04
C ASN A 44 20.70 4.33 -17.33
N GLU A 45 20.95 3.07 -17.72
CA GLU A 45 20.38 1.90 -17.07
C GLU A 45 20.76 1.82 -15.59
N ARG A 46 22.05 1.98 -15.27
CA ARG A 46 22.52 1.97 -13.88
C ARG A 46 21.93 3.12 -13.07
N GLN A 47 21.85 4.32 -13.66
CA GLN A 47 21.27 5.49 -12.99
C GLN A 47 19.78 5.25 -12.70
N MET A 48 19.02 4.76 -13.68
CA MET A 48 17.61 4.40 -13.52
C MET A 48 17.42 3.36 -12.41
N ALA A 49 18.21 2.28 -12.41
CA ALA A 49 18.14 1.23 -11.41
C ALA A 49 18.45 1.76 -9.99
N ARG A 50 19.41 2.70 -9.86
CA ARG A 50 19.71 3.35 -8.57
C ARG A 50 18.57 4.26 -8.11
N SER A 51 17.98 5.04 -9.01
CA SER A 51 16.82 5.89 -8.69
C SER A 51 15.62 5.06 -8.25
N LEU A 52 15.32 3.97 -8.97
CA LEU A 52 14.26 3.04 -8.59
C LEU A 52 14.50 2.43 -7.21
N ARG A 53 15.75 2.03 -6.92
CA ARG A 53 16.13 1.50 -5.60
C ARG A 53 16.03 2.55 -4.49
N ALA A 54 16.36 3.81 -4.77
CA ALA A 54 16.19 4.89 -3.80
C ALA A 54 14.71 5.13 -3.46
N VAL A 55 13.84 5.15 -4.48
CA VAL A 55 12.38 5.28 -4.30
C VAL A 55 11.80 4.08 -3.55
N GLN A 56 12.23 2.87 -3.90
CA GLN A 56 11.86 1.65 -3.17
C GLN A 56 12.24 1.75 -1.68
N SER A 57 13.50 2.08 -1.39
CA SER A 57 13.99 2.23 -0.01
C SER A 57 13.24 3.30 0.77
N TYR A 58 12.87 4.41 0.11
CA TYR A 58 12.06 5.46 0.72
C TYR A 58 10.70 4.93 1.17
N PHE A 59 9.94 4.28 0.28
CA PHE A 59 8.62 3.74 0.63
C PHE A 59 8.68 2.61 1.66
N VAL A 60 9.70 1.75 1.60
CA VAL A 60 9.92 0.72 2.65
C VAL A 60 10.15 1.38 4.00
N SER A 61 11.03 2.38 4.07
CA SER A 61 11.33 3.12 5.30
C SER A 61 10.08 3.82 5.85
N GLU A 62 9.32 4.51 5.01
CA GLU A 62 8.06 5.14 5.44
C GLU A 62 7.05 4.12 5.97
N LEU A 63 6.88 2.98 5.29
CA LEU A 63 5.95 1.95 5.74
C LEU A 63 6.35 1.38 7.09
N GLU A 64 7.63 1.06 7.27
CA GLU A 64 8.14 0.52 8.52
C GLU A 64 7.97 1.51 9.67
N HIS A 65 8.25 2.81 9.43
CA HIS A 65 8.06 3.85 10.43
C HIS A 65 6.59 4.02 10.81
N ALA A 66 5.70 4.11 9.82
CA ALA A 66 4.28 4.29 10.05
C ALA A 66 3.66 3.07 10.76
N LEU A 67 4.06 1.85 10.40
CA LEU A 67 3.64 0.62 11.07
C LEU A 67 4.14 0.55 12.52
N LYS A 68 5.41 0.91 12.78
CA LYS A 68 5.96 0.96 14.15
C LYS A 68 5.21 1.98 15.01
N PHE A 69 4.88 3.13 14.45
CA PHE A 69 4.08 4.14 15.14
C PHE A 69 2.65 3.64 15.41
N ALA A 70 1.98 3.10 14.40
CA ALA A 70 0.60 2.63 14.53
C ALA A 70 0.44 1.46 15.53
N ASN A 71 1.47 0.61 15.65
CA ASN A 71 1.50 -0.49 16.63
C ASN A 71 2.05 -0.06 18.01
N SER A 72 2.42 1.21 18.19
CA SER A 72 2.92 1.69 19.47
C SER A 72 1.79 1.75 20.51
N PRO A 73 2.00 1.27 21.74
CA PRO A 73 1.03 1.42 22.83
C PRO A 73 0.64 2.86 23.15
N LYS A 74 1.46 3.83 22.69
CA LYS A 74 1.25 5.27 22.90
C LYS A 74 0.41 5.93 21.81
N ALA A 75 0.06 5.21 20.74
CA ALA A 75 -0.76 5.77 19.67
C ALA A 75 -2.22 5.86 20.14
N SER A 76 -2.77 7.07 20.21
CA SER A 76 -4.20 7.27 20.39
C SER A 76 -4.92 7.12 19.05
N SER A 77 -6.17 6.66 19.07
CA SER A 77 -6.99 6.46 17.87
C SER A 77 -7.05 7.69 16.97
N ASP A 78 -7.16 8.88 17.57
CA ASP A 78 -7.27 10.15 16.86
C ASP A 78 -5.98 10.54 16.10
N LEU A 79 -4.83 10.01 16.54
CA LEU A 79 -3.54 10.25 15.90
C LEU A 79 -3.18 9.21 14.83
N LEU A 80 -4.02 8.18 14.64
CA LEU A 80 -3.74 7.11 13.68
C LEU A 80 -4.10 7.45 12.24
N GLU A 81 -4.92 8.46 11.98
CA GLU A 81 -5.38 8.74 10.61
C GLU A 81 -4.23 9.09 9.66
N GLY A 82 -3.29 9.95 10.09
CA GLY A 82 -2.08 10.27 9.32
C GLY A 82 -1.25 9.01 8.98
N PRO A 83 -0.84 8.21 9.98
CA PRO A 83 -0.16 6.93 9.76
C PRO A 83 -0.92 5.95 8.86
N ARG A 84 -2.25 5.84 8.97
CA ARG A 84 -3.06 4.96 8.11
C ARG A 84 -2.97 5.38 6.65
N VAL A 85 -3.07 6.67 6.38
CA VAL A 85 -2.91 7.24 5.03
C VAL A 85 -1.50 6.96 4.49
N GLN A 86 -0.47 7.15 5.32
CA GLN A 86 0.93 6.87 4.96
C GLN A 86 1.14 5.39 4.63
N ILE A 87 0.64 4.47 5.47
CA ILE A 87 0.71 3.02 5.25
C ILE A 87 0.05 2.67 3.91
N ARG A 88 -1.20 3.11 3.68
CA ARG A 88 -1.91 2.78 2.44
C ARG A 88 -1.18 3.32 1.21
N SER A 89 -0.71 4.57 1.27
CA SER A 89 -0.04 5.23 0.15
C SER A 89 1.28 4.52 -0.23
N ALA A 90 2.16 4.32 0.75
CA ALA A 90 3.46 3.68 0.52
C ALA A 90 3.31 2.20 0.14
N TRP A 91 2.33 1.48 0.70
CA TRP A 91 2.03 0.11 0.29
C TRP A 91 1.60 0.04 -1.18
N ASN A 92 0.66 0.89 -1.58
CA ASN A 92 0.18 0.93 -2.97
C ASN A 92 1.28 1.35 -3.95
N ALA A 93 2.22 2.19 -3.53
CA ALA A 93 3.40 2.52 -4.32
C ALA A 93 4.30 1.29 -4.54
N LEU A 94 4.62 0.53 -3.48
CA LEU A 94 5.39 -0.71 -3.60
C LEU A 94 4.67 -1.78 -4.44
N TRP A 95 3.36 -1.93 -4.24
CA TRP A 95 2.53 -2.79 -5.08
C TRP A 95 2.58 -2.38 -6.55
N THR A 96 2.44 -1.08 -6.86
CA THR A 96 2.55 -0.56 -8.23
C THR A 96 3.92 -0.86 -8.83
N MET A 97 5.00 -0.66 -8.07
CA MET A 97 6.35 -1.01 -8.50
C MET A 97 6.51 -2.50 -8.80
N SER A 98 5.80 -3.37 -8.07
CA SER A 98 5.81 -4.83 -8.28
C SER A 98 4.92 -5.31 -9.43
N SER A 99 3.99 -4.47 -9.90
CA SER A 99 2.96 -4.84 -10.88
C SER A 99 3.48 -5.41 -12.21
N PRO A 100 4.67 -5.04 -12.74
CA PRO A 100 5.21 -5.65 -13.95
C PRO A 100 5.45 -7.17 -13.84
N TRP A 101 5.51 -7.71 -12.62
CA TRP A 101 5.79 -9.13 -12.36
C TRP A 101 4.56 -9.89 -11.84
N GLN A 102 3.34 -9.40 -12.04
CA GLN A 102 2.12 -10.08 -11.55
C GLN A 102 1.93 -11.52 -12.07
N SER A 103 2.50 -11.86 -13.23
CA SER A 103 2.48 -13.22 -13.78
C SER A 103 3.65 -14.10 -13.31
N HIS A 104 4.57 -13.57 -12.53
CA HIS A 104 5.74 -14.31 -12.06
C HIS A 104 5.35 -15.32 -10.97
N PRO A 105 5.89 -16.55 -10.95
CA PRO A 105 5.52 -17.58 -9.96
C PRO A 105 5.68 -17.15 -8.49
N ASP A 106 6.76 -16.42 -8.17
CA ASP A 106 6.99 -15.92 -6.80
C ASP A 106 6.18 -14.66 -6.43
N TYR A 107 5.32 -14.15 -7.33
CA TYR A 107 4.47 -13.00 -7.01
C TYR A 107 3.34 -13.44 -6.08
N ASP A 108 3.25 -12.85 -4.89
CA ASP A 108 2.19 -13.15 -3.94
C ASP A 108 0.89 -12.42 -4.33
N ALA A 109 0.14 -12.98 -5.28
CA ALA A 109 -1.11 -12.40 -5.77
C ALA A 109 -2.25 -12.37 -4.73
N GLN A 110 -2.09 -13.07 -3.59
CA GLN A 110 -3.08 -13.07 -2.52
C GLN A 110 -2.87 -11.89 -1.57
N ARG A 111 -1.61 -11.58 -1.24
CA ARG A 111 -1.27 -10.50 -0.31
C ARG A 111 -0.87 -9.21 -1.00
N TRP A 112 -0.17 -9.25 -2.13
CA TRP A 112 0.27 -8.05 -2.83
C TRP A 112 -0.84 -7.52 -3.73
N ARG A 113 -1.75 -6.77 -3.10
CA ARG A 113 -2.89 -6.13 -3.75
C ARG A 113 -2.94 -4.65 -3.42
N HIS A 114 -3.55 -3.89 -4.32
CA HIS A 114 -3.91 -2.52 -4.04
C HIS A 114 -4.92 -2.44 -2.90
N VAL A 115 -4.63 -1.63 -1.89
CA VAL A 115 -5.49 -1.41 -0.72
C VAL A 115 -6.24 -0.09 -0.88
N LYS A 116 -7.57 -0.15 -0.87
CA LYS A 116 -8.42 1.04 -1.01
C LYS A 116 -8.85 1.60 0.34
N PHE A 117 -9.22 0.73 1.27
CA PHE A 117 -9.80 1.08 2.56
C PHE A 117 -8.92 0.61 3.71
N TRP A 118 -8.99 1.30 4.85
CA TRP A 118 -8.23 0.90 6.03
C TRP A 118 -8.78 -0.38 6.66
N ASN A 119 -10.10 -0.51 6.73
CA ASN A 119 -10.86 -1.65 7.25
C ASN A 119 -12.28 -1.69 6.64
N ALA A 120 -13.09 -2.66 7.06
CA ALA A 120 -14.46 -2.81 6.56
C ALA A 120 -15.38 -1.62 6.93
N ASP A 121 -15.21 -1.04 8.11
CA ASP A 121 -16.02 0.11 8.55
C ASP A 121 -15.75 1.36 7.69
N ASP A 122 -14.48 1.62 7.35
CA ASP A 122 -14.09 2.69 6.42
C ASP A 122 -14.70 2.48 5.03
N GLU A 123 -14.73 1.23 4.55
CA GLU A 123 -15.38 0.88 3.29
C GLU A 123 -16.89 1.19 3.31
N VAL A 124 -17.60 0.72 4.33
CA VAL A 124 -19.05 0.96 4.49
C VAL A 124 -19.34 2.45 4.59
N HIS A 125 -18.60 3.16 5.44
CA HIS A 125 -18.76 4.61 5.61
C HIS A 125 -18.56 5.36 4.29
N ARG A 126 -17.53 4.97 3.51
CA ARG A 126 -17.29 5.61 2.21
C ARG A 126 -18.37 5.30 1.19
N GLN A 127 -18.92 4.09 1.19
CA GLN A 127 -20.05 3.73 0.31
C GLN A 127 -21.31 4.53 0.65
N MET A 128 -21.61 4.74 1.95
CA MET A 128 -22.73 5.57 2.38
C MET A 128 -22.59 7.02 1.89
N LEU A 129 -21.42 7.64 2.09
CA LEU A 129 -21.16 9.01 1.61
C LEU A 129 -21.31 9.16 0.09
N LEU A 130 -20.92 8.13 -0.68
CA LEU A 130 -21.07 8.15 -2.14
C LEU A 130 -22.54 8.02 -2.57
N ALA A 131 -23.32 7.19 -1.87
CA ALA A 131 -24.76 7.07 -2.11
C ALA A 131 -25.48 8.40 -1.84
N GLU A 132 -25.22 9.03 -0.69
CA GLU A 132 -25.80 10.34 -0.34
C GLU A 132 -25.44 11.44 -1.35
N ALA A 133 -24.19 11.44 -1.84
CA ALA A 133 -23.76 12.41 -2.85
C ALA A 133 -24.44 12.18 -4.21
N PHE A 134 -24.73 10.92 -4.57
CA PHE A 134 -25.47 10.58 -5.78
C PHE A 134 -26.93 11.01 -5.67
N ASP A 135 -27.59 10.70 -4.54
CA ASP A 135 -28.97 11.08 -4.29
C ASP A 135 -29.16 12.61 -4.30
N ARG A 136 -28.21 13.35 -3.71
CA ARG A 136 -28.22 14.82 -3.76
C ARG A 136 -28.13 15.35 -5.18
N LYS A 137 -27.20 14.82 -5.99
CA LYS A 137 -27.06 15.22 -7.40
C LYS A 137 -28.33 14.93 -8.22
N GLU A 138 -28.98 13.81 -7.94
CA GLU A 138 -30.22 13.43 -8.62
C GLU A 138 -31.39 14.33 -8.22
N ALA A 139 -31.49 14.71 -6.94
CA ALA A 139 -32.49 15.67 -6.46
C ALA A 139 -32.28 17.06 -7.10
N ASP A 140 -31.05 17.55 -7.15
CA ASP A 140 -30.71 18.83 -7.77
C ASP A 140 -31.06 18.85 -9.27
N ARG A 141 -30.82 17.73 -9.99
CA ARG A 141 -31.20 17.59 -11.40
C ARG A 141 -32.71 17.71 -11.61
N ARG A 142 -33.52 17.03 -10.79
CA ARG A 142 -34.99 17.06 -10.89
C ARG A 142 -35.60 18.41 -10.56
N LEU A 143 -34.94 19.21 -9.71
CA LEU A 143 -35.37 20.58 -9.41
C LEU A 143 -35.00 21.60 -10.50
N SER A 144 -34.13 21.20 -11.44
CA SER A 144 -33.66 22.06 -12.53
C SER A 144 -34.39 21.81 -13.86
N GLU A 145 -35.31 20.86 -13.89
CA GLU A 145 -36.21 20.50 -15.00
C GLU A 145 -37.61 21.09 -14.79
#